data_AF-A0A4U3BB43-F1
#
_entry.id   AF-A0A4U3BB43-F1
#
_cell.length_a   1.000
_cell.length_b   1.000
_cell.length_c   1.000
_cell.angle_alpha   90.00
_cell.angle_beta   90.00
_cell.angle_gamma   90.00
#
_symmetry.space_group_name_H-M   'P 1'
#
loop_
_entity.id
_entity.type
_entity.pdbx_description
1 polymer ?
#
loop_
_entity_poly.entity_id
_entity_poly.type
_entity_poly.pdbx_seq_one_letter_code
_entity_poly.pdbx_strand_id
1 'polypeptide(L)'
;MEKIKSKLILIFCITLFSLTGCLQKNIIDDVQLIQGTVFDTAKDNKVKVTFVCPIQKKGNKVQVFEGTANAVKQVKADTSLESSQPFASGQMRVALYTIRLAKTGMSTSFDTLLRDVNIGNALYVALLEGNGTELLKGKYSTSYNVAIYIKKLLEHNMETGPLPTDNLHVGAFRYYQEGKDYYIPILKKHGDKIKITGIGLFKKDKYIGKIEEKDMFIFKGLLEKHKLDSHEFKTDSAYVMINNIRSVPTYDIKIKNGKPSFFINVRLDARIQELSKQINLENNKNTKNIEKDIQKQLNTQAAKLIKQFKSLGVDPLGLGAKYKQHYRPFKLEEWRQMYKDVPVTIKYTVNITNSGVIE
;
A
#
# COMPACT_ATOMS: atom_id res chain seq x y z
N MET A 1 -62.79 -29.60 5.41
CA MET A 1 -61.67 -29.18 4.52
C MET A 1 -61.63 -27.67 4.28
N GLU A 2 -62.75 -26.98 4.06
CA GLU A 2 -62.76 -25.53 3.77
C GLU A 2 -62.20 -24.64 4.89
N LYS A 3 -62.52 -24.93 6.17
CA LYS A 3 -61.97 -24.17 7.31
C LYS A 3 -60.45 -24.26 7.43
N ILE A 4 -59.85 -25.37 7.00
CA ILE A 4 -58.37 -25.56 7.01
C ILE A 4 -57.74 -24.78 5.84
N LYS A 5 -58.36 -24.81 4.65
CA LYS A 5 -57.93 -23.99 3.51
C LYS A 5 -57.99 -22.49 3.83
N SER A 6 -59.05 -22.03 4.48
CA SER A 6 -59.20 -20.63 4.90
C SER A 6 -58.12 -20.19 5.92
N LYS A 7 -57.80 -21.04 6.91
CA LYS A 7 -56.70 -20.77 7.86
C LYS A 7 -55.32 -20.76 7.18
N LEU A 8 -55.07 -21.66 6.23
CA LEU A 8 -53.82 -21.69 5.45
C LEU A 8 -53.65 -20.45 4.57
N ILE A 9 -54.73 -19.98 3.93
CA ILE A 9 -54.73 -18.73 3.15
C ILE A 9 -54.44 -17.54 4.05
N LEU A 10 -55.05 -17.48 5.24
CA LEU A 10 -54.80 -16.40 6.20
C LEU A 10 -53.33 -16.39 6.68
N ILE A 11 -52.76 -17.55 7.00
CA ILE A 11 -51.35 -17.67 7.41
C ILE A 11 -50.42 -17.26 6.26
N PHE A 12 -50.72 -17.66 5.02
CA PHE A 12 -49.95 -17.27 3.83
C PHE A 12 -50.02 -15.77 3.54
N CYS A 13 -51.18 -15.13 3.75
CA CYS A 13 -51.30 -13.69 3.66
C CYS A 13 -50.49 -12.97 4.76
N ILE A 14 -50.50 -13.48 6.00
CA ILE A 14 -49.73 -12.91 7.11
C ILE A 14 -48.22 -13.02 6.85
N THR A 15 -47.74 -14.14 6.28
CA THR A 15 -46.32 -14.28 5.92
C THR A 15 -45.92 -13.36 4.77
N LEU A 16 -46.80 -13.10 3.80
CA LEU A 16 -46.58 -12.12 2.72
C LEU A 16 -46.43 -10.68 3.23
N PHE A 17 -47.21 -10.28 4.24
CA PHE A 17 -47.06 -8.96 4.87
C PHE A 17 -45.78 -8.84 5.72
N SER A 18 -45.29 -9.95 6.26
CA SER A 18 -44.08 -10.01 7.09
C SER A 18 -42.77 -9.98 6.28
N LEU A 19 -42.85 -10.08 4.94
CA LEU A 19 -41.70 -10.03 4.02
C LEU A 19 -41.36 -8.60 3.56
N THR A 20 -42.05 -7.57 4.06
CA THR A 20 -41.73 -6.17 3.74
C THR A 20 -40.57 -5.67 4.60
N GLY A 21 -39.35 -6.05 4.23
CA GLY A 21 -38.14 -5.43 4.77
C GLY A 21 -38.02 -3.99 4.28
N CYS A 22 -38.31 -3.01 5.13
CA CYS A 22 -37.98 -1.61 4.85
C CYS A 22 -36.46 -1.43 4.85
N LEU A 23 -35.82 -1.56 3.69
CA LEU A 23 -34.42 -1.21 3.52
C LEU A 23 -34.31 0.32 3.38
N GLN A 24 -33.63 0.96 4.33
CA GLN A 24 -33.34 2.39 4.27
C GLN A 24 -32.53 2.69 3.01
N LYS A 25 -33.09 3.50 2.10
CA LYS A 25 -32.44 3.90 0.86
C LYS A 25 -31.56 5.12 1.13
N ASN A 26 -30.30 5.05 0.72
CA ASN A 26 -29.42 6.22 0.63
C ASN A 26 -29.26 6.58 -0.84
N ILE A 27 -29.89 7.68 -1.27
CA ILE A 27 -29.76 8.19 -2.63
C ILE A 27 -28.41 8.92 -2.73
N ILE A 28 -27.66 8.64 -3.80
CA ILE A 28 -26.32 9.22 -4.01
C ILE A 28 -26.36 10.75 -3.95
N ASP A 29 -27.40 11.35 -4.51
CA ASP A 29 -27.58 12.80 -4.59
C ASP A 29 -27.89 13.47 -3.24
N ASP A 30 -28.31 12.68 -2.24
CA ASP A 30 -28.74 13.18 -0.92
C ASP A 30 -27.68 13.04 0.16
N VAL A 31 -26.46 12.61 -0.20
CA VAL A 31 -25.37 12.37 0.76
C VAL A 31 -24.04 13.00 0.31
N GLN A 32 -23.23 13.42 1.28
CA GLN A 32 -21.83 13.70 1.02
C GLN A 32 -21.03 12.40 0.95
N LEU A 33 -20.55 12.08 -0.24
CA LEU A 33 -19.70 10.93 -0.47
C LEU A 33 -18.27 11.23 -0.04
N ILE A 34 -17.87 10.74 1.13
CA ILE A 34 -16.47 10.82 1.56
C ILE A 34 -15.63 9.97 0.60
N GLN A 35 -14.76 10.61 -0.20
CA GLN A 35 -13.87 9.92 -1.13
C GLN A 35 -12.43 9.82 -0.60
N GLY A 36 -12.02 10.76 0.25
CA GLY A 36 -10.72 10.75 0.88
C GLY A 36 -10.79 11.22 2.32
N THR A 37 -9.95 10.63 3.16
CA THR A 37 -9.82 11.03 4.57
C THR A 37 -8.35 11.21 4.91
N VAL A 38 -8.00 12.26 5.66
CA VAL A 38 -6.67 12.43 6.25
C VAL A 38 -6.79 12.42 7.76
N PHE A 39 -6.09 11.49 8.41
CA PHE A 39 -5.97 11.39 9.86
C PHE A 39 -4.72 12.11 10.35
N ASP A 40 -4.89 12.94 11.36
CA ASP A 40 -3.84 13.71 11.99
C ASP A 40 -4.11 13.83 13.50
N THR A 41 -3.13 14.33 14.23
CA THR A 41 -3.25 14.67 15.65
C THR A 41 -3.55 16.16 15.82
N ALA A 42 -4.35 16.49 16.83
CA ALA A 42 -4.61 17.85 17.31
C ALA A 42 -4.08 18.02 18.74
N LYS A 43 -4.24 19.23 19.30
CA LYS A 43 -3.94 19.50 20.71
C LYS A 43 -4.74 18.57 21.64
N ASP A 44 -4.25 18.40 22.86
CA ASP A 44 -4.89 17.63 23.92
C ASP A 44 -5.15 16.16 23.57
N ASN A 45 -4.25 15.56 22.77
CA ASN A 45 -4.37 14.18 22.28
C ASN A 45 -5.66 13.90 21.47
N LYS A 46 -6.32 14.93 20.96
CA LYS A 46 -7.48 14.77 20.08
C LYS A 46 -7.05 14.29 18.70
N VAL A 47 -7.97 13.58 18.04
CA VAL A 47 -7.82 13.20 16.64
C VAL A 47 -8.39 14.32 15.78
N LYS A 48 -7.64 14.73 14.75
CA LYS A 48 -8.11 15.61 13.69
C LYS A 48 -8.34 14.78 12.44
N VAL A 49 -9.50 14.99 11.81
CA VAL A 49 -9.83 14.30 10.57
C VAL A 49 -10.27 15.32 9.54
N THR A 50 -9.66 15.24 8.35
CA THR A 50 -10.06 16.03 7.19
C THR A 50 -10.73 15.12 6.17
N PHE A 51 -11.96 15.43 5.77
CA PHE A 51 -12.72 14.69 4.76
C PHE A 51 -12.76 15.48 3.45
N VAL A 52 -12.68 14.77 2.32
CA VAL A 52 -12.93 15.35 1.01
C VAL A 52 -14.11 14.65 0.32
N CYS A 53 -15.06 15.46 -0.15
CA CYS A 53 -16.28 15.03 -0.82
C CYS A 53 -16.38 15.70 -2.20
N PRO A 54 -16.77 14.97 -3.26
CA PRO A 54 -16.92 15.55 -4.59
C PRO A 54 -18.14 16.47 -4.65
N ILE A 55 -18.04 17.56 -5.42
CA ILE A 55 -19.22 18.34 -5.80
C ILE A 55 -19.83 17.70 -7.03
N GLN A 56 -20.93 16.96 -6.86
CA GLN A 56 -21.50 16.05 -7.86
C GLN A 56 -21.78 16.69 -9.25
N LYS A 57 -21.98 18.01 -9.31
CA LYS A 57 -22.24 18.76 -10.56
C LYS A 57 -21.03 19.53 -11.13
N LYS A 58 -19.86 19.49 -10.49
CA LYS A 58 -18.70 20.34 -10.83
C LYS A 58 -17.40 19.55 -11.04
N GLY A 59 -17.45 18.49 -11.84
CA GLY A 59 -16.24 17.80 -12.33
C GLY A 59 -15.24 17.43 -11.23
N ASN A 60 -14.05 18.05 -11.25
CA ASN A 60 -12.96 17.81 -10.29
C ASN A 60 -13.04 18.62 -8.99
N LYS A 61 -14.06 19.46 -8.80
CA LYS A 61 -14.21 20.27 -7.59
C LYS A 61 -14.65 19.43 -6.40
N VAL A 62 -14.16 19.82 -5.23
CA VAL A 62 -14.42 19.14 -3.96
C VAL A 62 -14.81 20.12 -2.87
N GLN A 63 -15.53 19.61 -1.88
CA GLN A 63 -15.69 20.25 -0.57
C GLN A 63 -14.78 19.53 0.42
N VAL A 64 -14.16 20.30 1.31
CA VAL A 64 -13.25 19.80 2.33
C VAL A 64 -13.77 20.22 3.68
N PHE A 65 -14.02 19.24 4.54
CA PHE A 65 -14.49 19.44 5.90
C PHE A 65 -13.41 18.97 6.88
N GLU A 66 -13.24 19.66 8.00
CA GLU A 66 -12.22 19.32 9.01
C GLU A 66 -12.84 19.42 10.40
N GLY A 67 -12.58 18.43 11.25
CA GLY A 67 -13.03 18.46 12.63
C GLY A 67 -12.03 17.82 13.58
N THR A 68 -12.24 18.04 14.88
CA THR A 68 -11.41 17.50 15.95
C THR A 68 -12.25 16.96 17.10
N ALA A 69 -11.95 15.76 17.57
CA ALA A 69 -12.64 15.14 18.71
C ALA A 69 -11.77 14.04 19.33
N ASN A 70 -12.26 13.43 20.41
CA ASN A 70 -11.56 12.32 21.08
C ASN A 70 -11.64 11.01 20.28
N ALA A 71 -12.63 10.86 19.39
CA ALA A 71 -12.85 9.65 18.60
C ALA A 71 -13.18 10.00 17.14
N VAL A 72 -12.69 9.19 16.19
CA VAL A 72 -12.89 9.41 14.74
C VAL A 72 -14.38 9.49 14.37
N LYS A 73 -15.22 8.63 14.96
CA LYS A 73 -16.67 8.65 14.72
C LYS A 73 -17.34 9.93 15.23
N GLN A 74 -16.86 10.48 16.35
CA GLN A 74 -17.34 11.77 16.85
C GLN A 74 -16.93 12.90 15.91
N VAL A 75 -15.70 12.89 15.39
CA VAL A 75 -15.27 13.86 14.37
C VAL A 75 -16.23 13.85 13.18
N LYS A 76 -16.58 12.65 12.68
CA LYS A 76 -17.55 12.51 11.58
C LYS A 76 -18.92 13.10 11.94
N ALA A 77 -19.43 12.82 13.13
CA ALA A 77 -20.73 13.30 13.59
C ALA A 77 -20.77 14.84 13.72
N ASP A 78 -19.79 15.42 14.41
CA ASP A 78 -19.72 16.87 14.63
C ASP A 78 -19.51 17.62 13.32
N THR A 79 -18.60 17.14 12.47
CA THR A 79 -18.32 17.75 11.16
C THR A 79 -19.52 17.65 10.22
N SER A 80 -20.38 16.63 10.38
CA SER A 80 -21.60 16.50 9.58
C SER A 80 -22.60 17.64 9.85
N LEU A 81 -22.52 18.34 10.99
CA LEU A 81 -23.36 19.50 11.30
C LEU A 81 -23.02 20.72 10.44
N GLU A 82 -21.82 20.76 9.86
CA GLU A 82 -21.36 21.80 8.94
C GLU A 82 -21.72 21.48 7.48
N SER A 83 -22.31 20.32 7.22
CA SER A 83 -22.68 19.89 5.88
C SER A 83 -24.17 20.00 5.63
N SER A 84 -24.55 20.36 4.40
CA SER A 84 -25.95 20.35 3.96
C SER A 84 -26.53 18.95 3.79
N GLN A 85 -25.70 17.90 3.87
CA GLN A 85 -26.08 16.51 3.63
C GLN A 85 -25.29 15.56 4.56
N PRO A 86 -25.88 14.43 4.99
CA PRO A 86 -25.19 13.48 5.85
C PRO A 86 -24.00 12.81 5.15
N PHE A 87 -22.98 12.46 5.94
CA PHE A 87 -21.75 11.84 5.45
C PHE A 87 -21.88 10.32 5.21
N ALA A 88 -21.64 9.89 3.98
CA ALA A 88 -21.56 8.49 3.59
C ALA A 88 -20.13 8.06 3.29
N SER A 89 -19.68 6.97 3.92
CA SER A 89 -18.29 6.46 3.82
C SER A 89 -18.12 5.39 2.72
N GLY A 90 -19.21 4.97 2.07
CA GLY A 90 -19.22 3.89 1.07
C GLY A 90 -18.40 4.14 -0.18
N GLN A 91 -18.07 5.41 -0.45
CA GLN A 91 -17.30 5.80 -1.63
C GLN A 91 -15.87 6.21 -1.30
N MET A 92 -15.37 5.85 -0.12
CA MET A 92 -13.99 6.13 0.26
C MET A 92 -13.02 5.37 -0.66
N ARG A 93 -11.99 6.08 -1.14
CA ARG A 93 -10.98 5.57 -2.07
C ARG A 93 -9.59 5.62 -1.49
N VAL A 94 -9.31 6.63 -0.67
CA VAL A 94 -8.01 6.82 -0.03
C VAL A 94 -8.16 7.23 1.43
N ALA A 95 -7.33 6.66 2.29
CA ALA A 95 -7.16 7.07 3.68
C ALA A 95 -5.68 7.36 3.93
N LEU A 96 -5.39 8.59 4.35
CA LEU A 96 -4.04 9.05 4.57
C LEU A 96 -3.78 9.28 6.05
N TYR A 97 -2.59 8.96 6.51
CA TYR A 97 -2.13 9.25 7.86
C TYR A 97 -0.98 10.22 7.79
N THR A 98 -1.06 11.36 8.46
CA THR A 98 0.12 12.24 8.56
C THR A 98 1.26 11.50 9.25
N ILE A 99 2.50 11.74 8.83
CA ILE A 99 3.69 11.16 9.50
C ILE A 99 3.69 11.47 11.00
N ARG A 100 3.19 12.66 11.38
CA ARG A 100 3.06 13.07 12.78
C ARG A 100 2.19 12.12 13.59
N LEU A 101 0.97 11.80 13.11
CA LEU A 101 0.09 10.82 13.75
C LEU A 101 0.71 9.41 13.71
N ALA A 102 1.30 9.03 12.57
CA ALA A 102 1.89 7.70 12.41
C ALA A 102 3.04 7.43 13.39
N LYS A 103 3.79 8.46 13.83
CA LYS A 103 4.82 8.32 14.87
C LYS A 103 4.25 8.01 16.25
N THR A 104 3.07 8.52 16.58
CA THR A 104 2.42 8.27 17.87
C THR A 104 1.66 6.94 17.88
N GLY A 105 1.21 6.47 16.71
CA GLY A 105 0.46 5.23 16.52
C GLY A 105 -0.81 5.49 15.72
N MET A 106 -1.18 4.54 14.86
CA MET A 106 -2.37 4.65 14.00
C MET A 106 -3.48 3.64 14.34
N SER A 107 -3.30 2.82 15.37
CA SER A 107 -4.21 1.71 15.71
C SER A 107 -5.67 2.14 15.84
N THR A 108 -5.98 3.23 16.54
CA THR A 108 -7.36 3.70 16.75
C THR A 108 -8.09 4.07 15.44
N SER A 109 -7.42 4.81 14.55
CA SER A 109 -7.98 5.22 13.26
C SER A 109 -7.98 4.07 12.25
N PHE A 110 -6.97 3.20 12.29
CA PHE A 110 -6.91 1.99 11.47
C PHE A 110 -8.04 1.01 11.80
N ASP A 111 -8.33 0.80 13.10
CA ASP A 111 -9.46 -0.01 13.56
C ASP A 111 -10.81 0.53 13.07
N THR A 112 -10.96 1.86 13.01
CA THR A 112 -12.16 2.49 12.44
C THR A 112 -12.35 2.14 10.97
N LEU A 113 -11.27 2.12 10.17
CA LEU A 113 -11.35 1.75 8.75
C LEU A 113 -11.77 0.29 8.55
N LEU A 114 -11.37 -0.60 9.45
CA LEU A 114 -11.63 -2.04 9.33
C LEU A 114 -12.99 -2.47 9.89
N ARG A 115 -13.51 -1.76 10.90
CA ARG A 115 -14.77 -2.11 11.57
C ARG A 115 -16.00 -1.46 10.96
N ASP A 116 -15.85 -0.39 10.19
CA ASP A 116 -16.99 0.25 9.52
C ASP A 116 -17.39 -0.58 8.29
N VAL A 117 -18.51 -1.28 8.38
CA VAL A 117 -19.06 -2.15 7.32
C VAL A 117 -19.33 -1.41 6.01
N ASN A 118 -19.43 -0.08 6.05
CA ASN A 118 -19.63 0.73 4.85
C ASN A 118 -18.32 0.98 4.09
N ILE A 119 -17.15 0.84 4.73
CA ILE A 119 -15.86 1.12 4.08
C ILE A 119 -15.43 -0.10 3.26
N GLY A 120 -15.21 0.12 1.98
CA GLY A 120 -14.76 -0.93 1.07
C GLY A 120 -13.31 -1.36 1.33
N ASN A 121 -13.07 -2.67 1.31
CA ASN A 121 -11.75 -3.30 1.46
C ASN A 121 -10.73 -2.93 0.36
N ALA A 122 -11.19 -2.39 -0.76
CA ALA A 122 -10.35 -1.89 -1.86
C ALA A 122 -9.81 -0.46 -1.62
N LEU A 123 -10.06 0.12 -0.45
CA LEU A 123 -9.50 1.41 -0.03
C LEU A 123 -7.96 1.38 -0.06
N TYR A 124 -7.32 2.43 -0.56
CA TYR A 124 -5.86 2.57 -0.46
C TYR A 124 -5.44 3.36 0.77
N VAL A 125 -4.36 2.93 1.41
CA VAL A 125 -3.82 3.56 2.62
C VAL A 125 -2.40 4.06 2.36
N ALA A 126 -2.09 5.28 2.78
CA ALA A 126 -0.76 5.85 2.64
C ALA A 126 -0.41 6.82 3.78
N LEU A 127 0.88 7.10 3.94
CA LEU A 127 1.37 8.21 4.77
C LEU A 127 1.33 9.52 3.99
N LEU A 128 1.14 10.62 4.70
CA LEU A 128 1.24 11.98 4.18
C LEU A 128 2.37 12.73 4.89
N GLU A 129 3.34 13.19 4.10
CA GLU A 129 4.31 14.20 4.50
C GLU A 129 3.74 15.59 4.18
N GLY A 130 3.19 16.26 5.21
CA GLY A 130 2.60 17.59 5.09
C GLY A 130 1.24 17.72 5.78
N ASN A 131 0.44 18.69 5.34
CA ASN A 131 -0.86 19.01 5.91
C ASN A 131 -2.01 18.42 5.07
N GLY A 132 -2.95 17.75 5.74
CA GLY A 132 -4.11 17.12 5.10
C GLY A 132 -5.01 18.10 4.36
N THR A 133 -5.40 19.20 5.01
CA THR A 133 -6.24 20.24 4.41
C THR A 133 -5.56 20.90 3.21
N GLU A 134 -4.26 21.16 3.28
CA GLU A 134 -3.49 21.73 2.18
C GLU A 134 -3.37 20.78 0.97
N LEU A 135 -3.25 19.47 1.23
CA LEU A 135 -3.29 18.43 0.21
C LEU A 135 -4.68 18.36 -0.44
N LEU A 136 -5.75 18.25 0.36
CA LEU A 136 -7.11 18.03 -0.16
C LEU A 136 -7.72 19.27 -0.84
N LYS A 137 -7.32 20.49 -0.44
CA LYS A 137 -7.71 21.74 -1.12
C LYS A 137 -6.78 22.12 -2.27
N GLY A 138 -5.71 21.35 -2.51
CA GLY A 138 -4.73 21.62 -3.55
C GLY A 138 -5.35 21.67 -4.95
N LYS A 139 -4.83 22.56 -5.80
CA LYS A 139 -5.13 22.57 -7.23
C LYS A 139 -4.05 21.75 -7.94
N TYR A 140 -4.46 20.69 -8.63
CA TYR A 140 -3.57 19.77 -9.29
C TYR A 140 -3.80 19.79 -10.80
N SER A 141 -2.74 19.60 -11.58
CA SER A 141 -2.79 19.53 -13.04
C SER A 141 -3.34 18.18 -13.52
N THR A 142 -4.63 17.93 -13.23
CA THR A 142 -5.36 16.72 -13.58
C THR A 142 -6.86 16.98 -13.69
N SER A 143 -7.55 16.16 -14.49
CA SER A 143 -9.02 16.17 -14.61
C SER A 143 -9.72 15.43 -13.46
N TYR A 144 -8.99 14.69 -12.64
CA TYR A 144 -9.55 13.99 -11.48
C TYR A 144 -9.65 14.92 -10.27
N ASN A 145 -10.63 14.68 -9.40
CA ASN A 145 -10.57 15.25 -8.06
C ASN A 145 -9.40 14.64 -7.26
N VAL A 146 -8.97 15.30 -6.19
CA VAL A 146 -7.76 14.93 -5.42
C VAL A 146 -7.78 13.47 -4.91
N ALA A 147 -8.92 12.96 -4.43
CA ALA A 147 -9.00 11.60 -3.90
C ALA A 147 -8.85 10.56 -5.02
N ILE A 148 -9.48 10.80 -6.17
CA ILE A 148 -9.36 9.94 -7.35
C ILE A 148 -7.97 10.05 -7.98
N TYR A 149 -7.37 11.23 -7.97
CA TYR A 149 -5.99 11.42 -8.41
C TYR A 149 -5.01 10.59 -7.58
N ILE A 150 -5.11 10.64 -6.24
CA ILE A 150 -4.27 9.82 -5.35
C ILE A 150 -4.50 8.33 -5.59
N LYS A 151 -5.77 7.89 -5.72
CA LYS A 151 -6.11 6.49 -6.05
C LYS A 151 -5.40 6.05 -7.34
N LYS A 152 -5.56 6.82 -8.42
CA LYS A 152 -4.95 6.54 -9.73
C LYS A 152 -3.42 6.54 -9.68
N LEU A 153 -2.84 7.49 -8.94
CA LEU A 153 -1.40 7.58 -8.68
C LEU A 153 -0.87 6.30 -8.04
N LEU A 154 -1.54 5.81 -6.99
CA LEU A 154 -1.16 4.57 -6.32
C LEU A 154 -1.33 3.36 -7.25
N GLU A 155 -2.50 3.22 -7.89
CA GLU A 155 -2.83 2.12 -8.81
C GLU A 155 -1.78 1.96 -9.91
N HIS A 156 -1.48 3.02 -10.65
CA HIS A 156 -0.53 2.90 -11.74
C HIS A 156 0.89 2.58 -11.22
N ASN A 157 1.29 3.10 -10.05
CA ASN A 157 2.61 2.79 -9.49
C ASN A 157 2.69 1.37 -8.93
N MET A 158 1.57 0.74 -8.60
CA MET A 158 1.51 -0.69 -8.28
C MET A 158 1.56 -1.55 -9.54
N GLU A 159 0.89 -1.12 -10.61
CA GLU A 159 0.82 -1.85 -11.88
C GLU A 159 2.11 -1.77 -12.71
N THR A 160 2.67 -0.58 -12.87
CA THR A 160 3.81 -0.31 -13.78
C THR A 160 4.97 0.43 -13.11
N GLY A 161 4.86 0.72 -11.81
CA GLY A 161 5.89 1.43 -11.05
C GLY A 161 6.53 0.57 -9.95
N PRO A 162 7.36 1.21 -9.10
CA PRO A 162 8.13 0.52 -8.07
C PRO A 162 7.35 0.30 -6.76
N LEU A 163 6.06 0.62 -6.72
CA LEU A 163 5.25 0.42 -5.50
C LEU A 163 4.76 -1.04 -5.43
N PRO A 164 4.89 -1.73 -4.29
CA PRO A 164 4.27 -3.04 -4.11
C PRO A 164 2.75 -2.99 -4.13
N THR A 165 2.13 -4.08 -4.57
CA THR A 165 0.67 -4.24 -4.61
C THR A 165 0.10 -4.22 -3.19
N ASP A 166 -0.83 -3.30 -2.91
CA ASP A 166 -1.44 -3.19 -1.59
C ASP A 166 -2.82 -2.50 -1.64
N ASN A 167 -3.62 -2.76 -0.61
CA ASN A 167 -4.85 -2.03 -0.29
C ASN A 167 -5.17 -2.27 1.20
N LEU A 168 -6.30 -1.77 1.68
CA LEU A 168 -6.70 -1.96 3.08
C LEU A 168 -6.79 -3.44 3.44
N HIS A 169 -7.32 -4.29 2.56
CA HIS A 169 -7.43 -5.73 2.82
C HIS A 169 -6.08 -6.42 2.96
N VAL A 170 -5.19 -6.27 1.97
CA VAL A 170 -3.84 -6.87 1.97
C VAL A 170 -3.02 -6.28 3.12
N GLY A 171 -3.14 -4.98 3.35
CA GLY A 171 -2.46 -4.28 4.43
C GLY A 171 -2.94 -4.70 5.81
N ALA A 172 -4.24 -4.91 6.01
CA ALA A 172 -4.80 -5.41 7.26
C ALA A 172 -4.32 -6.83 7.56
N PHE A 173 -4.32 -7.71 6.55
CA PHE A 173 -3.75 -9.04 6.70
C PHE A 173 -2.28 -8.97 7.15
N ARG A 174 -1.49 -8.07 6.56
CA ARG A 174 -0.09 -7.83 6.96
C ARG A 174 0.03 -7.29 8.38
N TYR A 175 -0.81 -6.34 8.76
CA TYR A 175 -0.80 -5.68 10.07
C TYR A 175 -1.05 -6.67 11.23
N TYR A 176 -1.94 -7.65 11.04
CA TYR A 176 -2.24 -8.67 12.05
C TYR A 176 -1.41 -9.94 11.94
N GLN A 177 -0.62 -10.11 10.87
CA GLN A 177 0.19 -11.32 10.68
C GLN A 177 1.41 -11.33 11.60
N GLU A 178 1.51 -12.34 12.45
CA GLU A 178 2.70 -12.56 13.27
C GLU A 178 3.95 -12.80 12.43
N GLY A 179 5.06 -12.19 12.83
CA GLY A 179 6.35 -12.34 12.14
C GLY A 179 6.45 -11.55 10.84
N LYS A 180 5.59 -10.54 10.66
CA LYS A 180 5.66 -9.57 9.56
C LYS A 180 5.34 -8.18 10.08
N ASP A 181 6.12 -7.19 9.65
CA ASP A 181 5.90 -5.79 10.01
C ASP A 181 5.21 -5.04 8.86
N TYR A 182 4.39 -4.04 9.22
CA TYR A 182 3.56 -3.30 8.28
C TYR A 182 4.35 -2.22 7.52
N TYR A 183 3.88 -1.89 6.33
CA TYR A 183 4.42 -0.82 5.49
C TYR A 183 3.33 -0.24 4.61
N ILE A 184 3.44 1.05 4.25
CA ILE A 184 2.55 1.77 3.33
C ILE A 184 3.30 2.87 2.59
N PRO A 185 2.88 3.26 1.37
CA PRO A 185 3.52 4.35 0.61
C PRO A 185 3.51 5.69 1.36
N ILE A 186 4.45 6.57 1.02
CA ILE A 186 4.50 7.96 1.52
C ILE A 186 4.20 8.91 0.37
N LEU A 187 3.23 9.80 0.59
CA LEU A 187 2.82 10.83 -0.35
C LEU A 187 3.26 12.20 0.14
N LYS A 188 3.62 13.07 -0.79
CA LYS A 188 3.95 14.47 -0.54
C LYS A 188 3.36 15.35 -1.65
N LYS A 189 2.79 16.49 -1.27
CA LYS A 189 2.42 17.52 -2.23
C LYS A 189 3.69 18.16 -2.81
N HIS A 190 3.75 18.30 -4.12
CA HIS A 190 4.88 18.86 -4.84
C HIS A 190 4.38 19.83 -5.92
N GLY A 191 4.21 21.10 -5.54
CA GLY A 191 3.58 22.11 -6.39
C GLY A 191 2.14 21.74 -6.73
N ASP A 192 1.88 21.60 -8.03
CA ASP A 192 0.60 21.21 -8.63
C ASP A 192 0.47 19.68 -8.84
N LYS A 193 1.34 18.89 -8.20
CA LYS A 193 1.35 17.42 -8.27
C LYS A 193 1.42 16.78 -6.89
N ILE A 194 1.15 15.47 -6.84
CA ILE A 194 1.40 14.63 -5.67
C ILE A 194 2.44 13.59 -6.06
N LYS A 195 3.48 13.45 -5.23
CA LYS A 195 4.58 12.52 -5.47
C LYS A 195 4.61 11.42 -4.41
N ILE A 196 4.91 10.20 -4.82
CA ILE A 196 5.30 9.11 -3.91
C ILE A 196 6.79 9.28 -3.60
N THR A 197 7.13 9.48 -2.33
CA THR A 197 8.52 9.78 -1.91
C THR A 197 9.23 8.60 -1.24
N GLY A 198 8.54 7.47 -1.07
CA GLY A 198 9.08 6.27 -0.46
C GLY A 198 7.99 5.37 0.11
N ILE A 199 8.41 4.41 0.94
CA ILE A 199 7.53 3.49 1.67
C ILE A 199 7.85 3.61 3.15
N GLY A 200 6.85 3.94 3.96
CA GLY A 200 6.96 4.00 5.41
C GLY A 200 7.00 2.61 6.01
N LEU A 201 7.92 2.40 6.94
CA LEU A 201 8.11 1.17 7.70
C LEU A 201 7.55 1.36 9.11
N PHE A 202 6.91 0.32 9.62
CA PHE A 202 6.24 0.36 10.90
C PHE A 202 6.75 -0.72 11.83
N LYS A 203 6.82 -0.40 13.13
CA LYS A 203 6.90 -1.39 14.19
C LYS A 203 5.57 -1.40 14.92
N LYS A 204 4.83 -2.50 14.81
CA LYS A 204 3.40 -2.54 15.18
C LYS A 204 2.64 -1.45 14.41
N ASP A 205 2.09 -0.46 15.11
CA ASP A 205 1.31 0.64 14.56
C ASP A 205 2.06 1.97 14.46
N LYS A 206 3.36 2.00 14.79
CA LYS A 206 4.17 3.22 14.79
C LYS A 206 5.14 3.27 13.63
N TYR A 207 5.17 4.40 12.94
CA TYR A 207 6.16 4.72 11.91
C TYR A 207 7.55 4.88 12.53
N ILE A 208 8.54 4.17 11.98
CA ILE A 208 9.91 4.11 12.51
C ILE A 208 10.99 4.45 11.48
N GLY A 209 10.66 4.46 10.19
CA GLY A 209 11.60 4.77 9.11
C GLY A 209 10.98 4.64 7.73
N LYS A 210 11.77 4.82 6.68
CA LYS A 210 11.30 4.66 5.30
C LYS A 210 12.31 3.97 4.39
N ILE A 211 11.78 3.31 3.36
CA ILE A 211 12.52 2.96 2.14
C ILE A 211 12.45 4.19 1.24
N GLU A 212 13.61 4.67 0.79
CA GLU A 212 13.69 5.82 -0.13
C GLU A 212 13.19 5.44 -1.53
N GLU A 213 12.72 6.43 -2.29
CA GLU A 213 12.21 6.27 -3.67
C GLU A 213 13.12 5.40 -4.56
N LYS A 214 14.43 5.65 -4.51
CA LYS A 214 15.43 4.90 -5.30
C LYS A 214 15.52 3.41 -4.97
N ASP A 215 15.17 3.04 -3.74
CA ASP A 215 15.30 1.66 -3.24
C ASP A 215 13.97 0.89 -3.35
N MET A 216 12.87 1.54 -3.80
CA MET A 216 11.55 0.93 -3.91
C MET A 216 11.50 -0.20 -4.95
N PHE A 217 12.16 -0.05 -6.09
CA PHE A 217 12.27 -1.09 -7.13
C PHE A 217 12.84 -2.40 -6.56
N ILE A 218 13.91 -2.28 -5.77
CA ILE A 218 14.59 -3.42 -5.15
C ILE A 218 13.67 -4.05 -4.10
N PHE A 219 13.02 -3.23 -3.27
CA PHE A 219 12.08 -3.74 -2.27
C PHE A 219 10.92 -4.52 -2.91
N LYS A 220 10.30 -3.99 -3.97
CA LYS A 220 9.24 -4.69 -4.70
C LYS A 220 9.73 -6.02 -5.25
N GLY A 221 10.95 -6.07 -5.81
CA GLY A 221 11.53 -7.32 -6.31
C GLY A 221 11.90 -8.35 -5.28
N LEU A 222 12.26 -7.94 -4.06
CA LEU A 222 12.40 -8.88 -2.94
C LEU A 222 11.04 -9.42 -2.50
N LEU A 223 9.99 -8.60 -2.55
CA LEU A 223 8.71 -8.87 -1.91
C LEU A 223 7.77 -9.73 -2.77
N GLU A 224 7.60 -9.39 -4.05
CA GLU A 224 6.55 -9.98 -4.88
C GLU A 224 6.97 -10.19 -6.34
N LYS A 225 6.23 -11.10 -6.99
CA LYS A 225 6.30 -11.24 -8.44
C LYS A 225 5.70 -10.00 -9.09
N HIS A 226 6.43 -9.39 -10.01
CA HIS A 226 5.98 -8.19 -10.71
C HIS A 226 6.61 -8.06 -12.10
N LYS A 227 6.16 -7.07 -12.86
CA LYS A 227 6.58 -6.77 -14.25
C LYS A 227 6.32 -5.30 -14.56
N LEU A 228 6.80 -4.85 -15.72
CA LEU A 228 6.53 -3.58 -16.41
C LEU A 228 7.10 -2.32 -15.77
N ASP A 229 7.81 -2.42 -14.65
CA ASP A 229 8.54 -1.31 -14.06
C ASP A 229 9.90 -1.13 -14.73
N SER A 230 10.30 0.13 -14.91
CA SER A 230 11.59 0.49 -15.48
C SER A 230 12.51 1.09 -14.43
N HIS A 231 13.81 0.83 -14.58
CA HIS A 231 14.83 1.35 -13.68
C HIS A 231 16.13 1.57 -14.43
N GLU A 232 16.81 2.67 -14.11
CA GLU A 232 18.13 3.00 -14.65
C GLU A 232 19.22 2.40 -13.76
N PHE A 233 20.21 1.77 -14.38
CA PHE A 233 21.40 1.29 -13.70
C PHE A 233 22.64 1.95 -14.28
N LYS A 234 23.62 2.23 -13.40
CA LYS A 234 24.92 2.73 -13.83
C LYS A 234 25.87 1.55 -13.99
N THR A 235 26.20 1.18 -15.22
CA THR A 235 27.21 0.15 -15.51
C THR A 235 28.59 0.79 -15.71
N ASP A 236 29.64 -0.02 -15.77
CA ASP A 236 30.99 0.49 -16.04
C ASP A 236 31.08 1.14 -17.44
N SER A 237 30.23 0.70 -18.37
CA SER A 237 30.21 1.16 -19.76
C SER A 237 29.30 2.36 -19.99
N ALA A 238 28.08 2.35 -19.42
CA ALA A 238 27.04 3.34 -19.68
C ALA A 238 25.94 3.34 -18.59
N TYR A 239 25.07 4.34 -18.62
CA TYR A 239 23.75 4.21 -17.99
C TYR A 239 22.87 3.33 -18.88
N VAL A 240 22.16 2.40 -18.24
CA VAL A 240 21.33 1.39 -18.90
C VAL A 240 19.94 1.47 -18.30
N MET A 241 18.97 1.88 -19.11
CA MET A 241 17.56 1.84 -18.75
C MET A 241 17.01 0.47 -19.12
N ILE A 242 16.50 -0.26 -18.14
CA ILE A 242 15.83 -1.55 -18.37
C ILE A 242 14.34 -1.44 -18.09
N ASN A 243 13.55 -2.25 -18.80
CA ASN A 243 12.19 -2.60 -18.43
C ASN A 243 12.15 -4.03 -17.90
N ASN A 244 11.55 -4.23 -16.74
CA ASN A 244 11.32 -5.55 -16.16
C ASN A 244 10.22 -6.29 -16.92
N ILE A 245 10.54 -7.41 -17.57
CA ILE A 245 9.54 -8.28 -18.18
C ILE A 245 8.91 -9.17 -17.11
N ARG A 246 9.74 -9.69 -16.21
CA ARG A 246 9.34 -10.60 -15.16
C ARG A 246 10.38 -10.60 -14.04
N SER A 247 9.94 -10.31 -12.83
CA SER A 247 10.73 -10.53 -11.61
C SER A 247 10.02 -11.51 -10.70
N VAL A 248 10.74 -12.50 -10.16
CA VAL A 248 10.20 -13.52 -9.26
C VAL A 248 11.16 -13.74 -8.08
N PRO A 249 10.78 -13.38 -6.85
CA PRO A 249 11.52 -13.77 -5.65
C PRO A 249 11.15 -15.19 -5.20
N THR A 250 12.16 -15.96 -4.81
CA THR A 250 12.04 -17.26 -4.13
C THR A 250 12.77 -17.23 -2.80
N TYR A 251 12.19 -17.88 -1.80
CA TYR A 251 12.69 -17.88 -0.43
C TYR A 251 12.97 -19.31 0.01
N ASP A 252 14.24 -19.61 0.26
CA ASP A 252 14.67 -20.88 0.83
C ASP A 252 15.04 -20.69 2.30
N ILE A 253 14.54 -21.58 3.16
CA ILE A 253 14.73 -21.52 4.60
C ILE A 253 15.43 -22.79 5.06
N LYS A 254 16.55 -22.63 5.77
CA LYS A 254 17.21 -23.72 6.49
C LYS A 254 17.12 -23.46 7.97
N ILE A 255 16.68 -24.45 8.74
CA ILE A 255 16.56 -24.36 10.20
C ILE A 255 17.51 -25.39 10.81
N LYS A 256 18.42 -24.93 11.66
CA LYS A 256 19.34 -25.78 12.44
C LYS A 256 19.21 -25.43 13.91
N ASN A 257 18.85 -26.41 14.74
CA ASN A 257 18.65 -26.24 16.19
C ASN A 257 17.74 -25.03 16.52
N GLY A 258 16.62 -24.91 15.81
CA GLY A 258 15.68 -23.79 15.99
C GLY A 258 16.17 -22.44 15.46
N LYS A 259 17.34 -22.34 14.83
CA LYS A 259 17.84 -21.08 14.23
C LYS A 259 17.64 -21.09 12.72
N PRO A 260 16.87 -20.16 12.14
CA PRO A 260 16.67 -20.06 10.70
C PRO A 260 17.81 -19.30 10.03
N SER A 261 18.04 -19.64 8.76
CA SER A 261 18.80 -18.85 7.79
C SER A 261 18.02 -18.79 6.48
N PHE A 262 18.10 -17.66 5.80
CA PHE A 262 17.31 -17.39 4.59
C PHE A 262 18.22 -17.17 3.40
N PHE A 263 17.88 -17.81 2.27
CA PHE A 263 18.41 -17.48 0.96
C PHE A 263 17.27 -16.95 0.08
N ILE A 264 17.41 -15.69 -0.35
CA ILE A 264 16.42 -15.01 -1.20
C ILE A 264 17.03 -14.91 -2.59
N ASN A 265 16.45 -15.63 -3.54
CA ASN A 265 16.86 -15.55 -4.94
C ASN A 265 15.81 -14.79 -5.74
N VAL A 266 16.22 -13.72 -6.41
CA VAL A 266 15.34 -12.91 -7.26
C VAL A 266 15.77 -13.10 -8.70
N ARG A 267 14.92 -13.76 -9.50
CA ARG A 267 15.14 -13.88 -10.94
C ARG A 267 14.48 -12.69 -11.63
N LEU A 268 15.28 -11.89 -12.33
CA LEU A 268 14.85 -10.72 -13.09
C LEU A 268 15.14 -10.96 -14.58
N ASP A 269 14.08 -11.12 -15.36
CA ASP A 269 14.14 -11.12 -16.82
C ASP A 269 13.79 -9.71 -17.31
N ALA A 270 14.70 -9.07 -18.05
CA ALA A 270 14.60 -7.67 -18.42
C ALA A 270 14.91 -7.43 -19.91
N ARG A 271 14.48 -6.27 -20.40
CA ARG A 271 14.80 -5.74 -21.72
C ARG A 271 15.51 -4.40 -21.58
N ILE A 272 16.54 -4.17 -22.38
CA ILE A 272 17.17 -2.85 -22.48
C ILE A 272 16.24 -1.94 -23.30
N GLN A 273 15.94 -0.76 -22.75
CA GLN A 273 15.17 0.28 -23.43
C GLN A 273 16.08 1.36 -24.01
N GLU A 274 17.12 1.74 -23.27
CA GLU A 274 18.01 2.83 -23.65
C GLU A 274 19.40 2.60 -23.07
N LEU A 275 20.40 3.10 -23.80
CA LEU A 275 21.79 3.16 -23.38
C LEU A 275 22.29 4.59 -23.55
N SER A 276 22.97 5.12 -22.54
CA SER A 276 23.56 6.47 -22.65
C SER A 276 24.77 6.55 -23.59
N LYS A 277 25.27 5.39 -24.07
CA LYS A 277 26.36 5.29 -25.05
C LYS A 277 26.07 4.13 -26.01
N GLN A 278 26.61 4.22 -27.21
CA GLN A 278 26.51 3.16 -28.20
C GLN A 278 27.32 1.94 -27.74
N ILE A 279 26.63 0.82 -27.50
CA ILE A 279 27.22 -0.47 -27.15
C ILE A 279 26.60 -1.51 -28.08
N ASN A 280 27.44 -2.32 -28.73
CA ASN A 280 26.95 -3.43 -29.55
C ASN A 280 26.36 -4.51 -28.62
N LEU A 281 25.03 -4.64 -28.62
CA LEU A 281 24.27 -5.61 -27.82
C LEU A 281 24.17 -7.01 -28.45
N GLU A 282 24.50 -7.15 -29.74
CA GLU A 282 24.63 -8.46 -30.40
C GLU A 282 25.85 -9.23 -29.87
N ASN A 283 26.85 -8.50 -29.38
CA ASN A 283 27.97 -9.10 -28.70
C ASN A 283 27.56 -9.60 -27.31
N ASN A 284 27.38 -10.92 -27.19
CA ASN A 284 27.03 -11.60 -25.95
C ASN A 284 27.95 -11.25 -24.76
N LYS A 285 29.23 -10.91 -24.99
CA LYS A 285 30.14 -10.47 -23.91
C LYS A 285 29.71 -9.13 -23.31
N ASN A 286 29.27 -8.18 -24.14
CA ASN A 286 28.81 -6.88 -23.68
C ASN A 286 27.53 -7.02 -22.87
N THR A 287 26.56 -7.78 -23.36
CA THR A 287 25.29 -8.04 -22.67
C THR A 287 25.52 -8.75 -21.33
N LYS A 288 26.39 -9.77 -21.28
CA LYS A 288 26.76 -10.45 -20.02
C LYS A 288 27.47 -9.53 -19.02
N ASN A 289 28.25 -8.56 -19.49
CA ASN A 289 28.88 -7.59 -18.60
C ASN A 289 27.83 -6.65 -17.98
N ILE A 290 26.90 -6.15 -18.80
CA ILE A 290 25.75 -5.34 -18.33
C ILE A 290 24.93 -6.13 -17.30
N GLU A 291 24.60 -7.40 -17.58
CA GLU A 291 23.88 -8.27 -16.64
C GLU A 291 24.61 -8.39 -15.30
N LYS A 292 25.92 -8.61 -15.32
CA LYS A 292 26.75 -8.73 -14.11
C LYS A 292 26.78 -7.43 -13.31
N ASP A 293 26.90 -6.29 -13.98
CA ASP A 293 26.95 -4.98 -13.33
C ASP A 293 25.62 -4.62 -12.67
N ILE A 294 24.51 -4.86 -13.37
CA ILE A 294 23.16 -4.71 -12.82
C ILE A 294 22.97 -5.66 -11.63
N GLN A 295 23.34 -6.94 -11.78
CA GLN A 295 23.24 -7.93 -10.72
C GLN A 295 24.03 -7.53 -9.47
N LYS A 296 25.26 -7.02 -9.65
CA LYS A 296 26.12 -6.55 -8.55
C LYS A 296 25.48 -5.37 -7.81
N GLN A 297 24.92 -4.41 -8.54
CA GLN A 297 24.21 -3.27 -7.96
C GLN A 297 22.98 -3.71 -7.17
N LEU A 298 22.12 -4.55 -7.77
CA LEU A 298 20.93 -5.08 -7.13
C LEU A 298 21.27 -5.85 -5.85
N ASN A 299 22.28 -6.73 -5.89
CA ASN A 299 22.75 -7.46 -4.71
C ASN A 299 23.21 -6.51 -3.59
N THR A 300 23.98 -5.48 -3.95
CA THR A 300 24.51 -4.51 -3.00
C THR A 300 23.39 -3.70 -2.34
N GLN A 301 22.46 -3.19 -3.14
CA GLN A 301 21.33 -2.39 -2.67
C GLN A 301 20.35 -3.23 -1.85
N ALA A 302 20.07 -4.46 -2.26
CA ALA A 302 19.23 -5.38 -1.51
C ALA A 302 19.85 -5.76 -0.16
N ALA A 303 21.16 -6.03 -0.11
CA ALA A 303 21.86 -6.27 1.14
C ALA A 303 21.81 -5.05 2.08
N LYS A 304 21.93 -3.84 1.52
CA LYS A 304 21.77 -2.59 2.28
C LYS A 304 20.37 -2.46 2.87
N LEU A 305 19.31 -2.77 2.11
CA LEU A 305 17.94 -2.77 2.61
C LEU A 305 17.73 -3.76 3.75
N ILE A 306 18.24 -4.99 3.63
CA ILE A 306 18.16 -5.96 4.74
C ILE A 306 18.89 -5.46 5.98
N LYS A 307 20.08 -4.86 5.83
CA LYS A 307 20.81 -4.27 6.95
C LYS A 307 20.00 -3.15 7.60
N GLN A 308 19.35 -2.31 6.81
CA GLN A 308 18.45 -1.26 7.29
C GLN A 308 17.26 -1.85 8.07
N PHE A 309 16.57 -2.85 7.52
CA PHE A 309 15.44 -3.51 8.18
C PHE A 309 15.82 -4.09 9.54
N LYS A 310 16.97 -4.79 9.60
CA LYS A 310 17.53 -5.30 10.85
C LYS A 310 17.91 -4.22 11.85
N SER A 311 18.55 -3.14 11.39
CA SER A 311 18.92 -1.99 12.24
C SER A 311 17.69 -1.30 12.83
N LEU A 312 16.61 -1.24 12.06
CA LEU A 312 15.33 -0.69 12.48
C LEU A 312 14.49 -1.70 13.28
N GLY A 313 14.92 -2.96 13.34
CA GLY A 313 14.20 -4.04 14.00
C GLY A 313 12.85 -4.36 13.36
N VAL A 314 12.66 -4.10 12.07
CA VAL A 314 11.40 -4.37 11.34
C VAL A 314 11.58 -5.42 10.26
N ASP A 315 10.57 -6.26 10.05
CA ASP A 315 10.57 -7.33 9.03
C ASP A 315 9.45 -7.13 7.98
N PRO A 316 9.60 -6.17 7.04
CA PRO A 316 8.59 -5.92 6.01
C PRO A 316 8.49 -7.05 4.97
N LEU A 317 9.51 -7.91 4.85
CA LEU A 317 9.50 -9.09 3.96
C LEU A 317 8.76 -10.28 4.57
N GLY A 318 8.49 -10.25 5.87
CA GLY A 318 7.79 -11.32 6.58
C GLY A 318 8.60 -12.60 6.71
N LEU A 319 9.90 -12.49 6.93
CA LEU A 319 10.78 -13.65 7.18
C LEU A 319 10.30 -14.44 8.41
N GLY A 320 9.84 -13.77 9.46
CA GLY A 320 9.30 -14.40 10.66
C GLY A 320 8.05 -15.22 10.38
N ALA A 321 7.14 -14.69 9.56
CA ALA A 321 5.95 -15.41 9.14
C ALA A 321 6.30 -16.67 8.33
N LYS A 322 7.32 -16.58 7.46
CA LYS A 322 7.81 -17.76 6.71
C LYS A 322 8.51 -18.78 7.61
N TYR A 323 9.26 -18.32 8.62
CA TYR A 323 9.85 -19.20 9.63
C TYR A 323 8.78 -19.92 10.44
N LYS A 324 7.75 -19.21 10.91
CA LYS A 324 6.58 -19.80 11.58
C LYS A 324 5.93 -20.92 10.76
N GLN A 325 5.81 -20.74 9.44
CA GLN A 325 5.26 -21.77 8.55
C GLN A 325 6.10 -23.06 8.52
N HIS A 326 7.41 -22.99 8.76
CA HIS A 326 8.34 -24.12 8.70
C HIS A 326 8.79 -24.64 10.08
N TYR A 327 8.44 -23.95 11.17
CA TYR A 327 8.88 -24.30 12.52
C TYR A 327 7.73 -24.20 13.52
N ARG A 328 7.13 -25.35 13.86
CA ARG A 328 5.98 -25.43 14.77
C ARG A 328 6.22 -24.79 16.16
N PRO A 329 7.39 -24.91 16.80
CA PRO A 329 7.65 -24.29 18.11
C PRO A 329 7.86 -22.76 18.08
N PHE A 330 7.62 -22.10 16.94
CA PHE A 330 7.82 -20.66 16.77
C PHE A 330 7.14 -19.83 17.87
N LYS A 331 7.90 -18.88 18.44
CA LYS A 331 7.37 -17.82 19.30
C LYS A 331 7.78 -16.46 18.79
N LEU A 332 6.84 -15.53 18.75
CA LEU A 332 7.05 -14.20 18.20
C LEU A 332 8.12 -13.40 18.96
N GLU A 333 8.17 -13.51 20.30
CA GLU A 333 9.16 -12.79 21.10
C GLU A 333 10.59 -13.32 20.89
N GLU A 334 10.75 -14.64 20.75
CA GLU A 334 12.04 -15.25 20.40
C GLU A 334 12.50 -14.80 19.00
N TRP A 335 11.58 -14.76 18.03
CA TRP A 335 11.85 -14.21 16.68
C TRP A 335 12.34 -12.75 16.75
N ARG A 336 11.65 -11.91 17.52
CA ARG A 336 12.02 -10.48 17.65
C ARG A 336 13.42 -10.31 18.24
N GLN A 337 13.80 -11.14 19.21
CA GLN A 337 15.12 -11.08 19.83
C GLN A 337 16.23 -11.51 18.86
N MET A 338 16.00 -12.57 18.07
CA MET A 338 17.01 -13.11 17.16
C MET A 338 17.08 -12.41 15.80
N TYR A 339 16.02 -11.73 15.36
CA TYR A 339 15.87 -11.20 13.99
C TYR A 339 17.10 -10.43 13.48
N LYS A 340 17.69 -9.59 14.33
CA LYS A 340 18.87 -8.78 14.01
C LYS A 340 20.07 -9.63 13.56
N ASP A 341 20.20 -10.85 14.09
CA ASP A 341 21.35 -11.74 13.89
C ASP A 341 21.06 -12.86 12.88
N VAL A 342 19.81 -13.01 12.44
CA VAL A 342 19.40 -14.06 11.48
C VAL A 342 20.18 -13.92 10.17
N PRO A 343 20.91 -14.95 9.69
CA PRO A 343 21.59 -14.89 8.41
C PRO A 343 20.60 -14.76 7.25
N VAL A 344 20.80 -13.75 6.40
CA VAL A 344 20.00 -13.52 5.20
C VAL A 344 20.96 -13.25 4.04
N THR A 345 20.97 -14.16 3.07
CA THR A 345 21.76 -14.04 1.85
C THR A 345 20.81 -13.74 0.69
N ILE A 346 21.14 -12.75 -0.13
CA ILE A 346 20.35 -12.37 -1.30
C ILE A 346 21.20 -12.61 -2.55
N LYS A 347 20.54 -13.13 -3.58
CA LYS A 347 21.11 -13.23 -4.93
C LYS A 347 20.07 -12.82 -5.96
N TYR A 348 20.36 -11.75 -6.69
CA TYR A 348 19.72 -11.47 -7.95
C TYR A 348 20.36 -12.31 -9.05
N THR A 349 19.53 -12.78 -9.97
CA THR A 349 19.93 -13.37 -11.24
C THR A 349 19.26 -12.57 -12.34
N VAL A 350 20.04 -11.84 -13.13
CA VAL A 350 19.55 -10.94 -14.18
C VAL A 350 19.76 -11.61 -15.54
N ASN A 351 18.69 -11.73 -16.33
CA ASN A 351 18.73 -12.19 -17.72
C ASN A 351 18.19 -11.10 -18.64
N ILE A 352 18.96 -10.67 -19.62
CA ILE A 352 18.52 -9.70 -20.64
C ILE A 352 18.04 -10.48 -21.85
N THR A 353 16.72 -10.47 -22.10
CA THR A 353 16.09 -11.37 -23.09
C THR A 353 15.95 -10.75 -24.49
N ASN A 354 16.10 -9.43 -24.64
CA ASN A 354 16.11 -8.74 -25.93
C ASN A 354 16.68 -7.32 -25.80
N SER A 355 17.40 -6.85 -26.82
CA SER A 355 17.98 -5.50 -26.92
C SER A 355 17.03 -4.44 -27.49
N GLY A 356 15.74 -4.77 -27.67
CA GLY A 356 14.83 -3.96 -28.49
C GLY A 356 14.98 -4.28 -29.98
N VAL A 357 14.12 -3.70 -30.82
CA VAL A 357 14.29 -3.75 -32.28
C VAL A 357 15.44 -2.79 -32.60
N ILE A 358 16.56 -3.33 -33.04
CA ILE A 358 17.65 -2.57 -33.65
C ILE A 358 17.38 -2.71 -35.14
N GLU A 359 16.92 -1.63 -35.79
CA GLU A 359 17.00 -1.51 -37.25
C GLU A 359 18.39 -0.99 -37.65
#